data_AF-A0A961H944-F1
#
_entry.id   AF-A0A961H944-F1
#
_cell.length_a   1.000
_cell.length_b   1.000
_cell.length_c   1.000
_cell.angle_alpha   90.00
_cell.angle_beta   90.00
_cell.angle_gamma   90.00
#
_symmetry.space_group_name_H-M   'P 1'
#
loop_
_entity.id
_entity.type
_entity.pdbx_description
1 polymer ?
#
loop_
_entity_poly.entity_id
_entity_poly.type
_entity_poly.pdbx_seq_one_letter_code
_entity_poly.pdbx_strand_id
1 'polypeptide(L)'
;MGIAWHVAVIDALRSLGLPVDAAPSIGTSAGSWACGAARLGLSFDEFAGFGDLDLPDRSPGLLRGLAAQIYGEARLDNVRISVTALPTMRHHLLDASRFPLPDLIAASSAVPGVFSPHEIAGRRYVDGGVRAMASAGSAAGADLLIVSLPIAGAVFGPVGR
;
A
#
# COMPACT_ATOMS: atom_id res chain seq x y z
N MET A 1 1.71 11.00 6.97
CA MET A 1 2.93 10.54 7.71
C MET A 1 3.49 9.23 7.20
N GLY A 2 2.77 8.10 7.26
CA GLY A 2 3.34 6.79 6.88
C GLY A 2 3.79 6.66 5.42
N ILE A 3 3.03 7.21 4.46
CA ILE A 3 3.36 7.11 3.02
C ILE A 3 4.70 7.79 2.72
N ALA A 4 4.82 9.07 3.09
CA ALA A 4 6.03 9.87 2.88
C ALA A 4 7.27 9.20 3.48
N TRP A 5 7.17 8.65 4.70
CA TRP A 5 8.26 7.90 5.32
C TRP A 5 8.71 6.71 4.46
N HIS A 6 7.77 5.87 4.02
CA HIS A 6 8.11 4.70 3.22
C HIS A 6 8.76 5.10 1.89
N VAL A 7 8.22 6.11 1.19
CA VAL A 7 8.78 6.59 -0.06
C VAL A 7 10.21 7.12 0.15
N ALA A 8 10.44 7.92 1.20
CA ALA A 8 11.78 8.42 1.53
C ALA A 8 12.78 7.29 1.84
N VAL A 9 12.37 6.27 2.60
CA VAL A 9 13.22 5.10 2.89
C VAL A 9 13.56 4.33 1.60
N ILE A 10 12.58 4.11 0.73
CA ILE A 10 12.78 3.41 -0.54
C ILE A 10 13.74 4.20 -1.44
N ASP A 11 13.56 5.51 -1.53
CA ASP A 11 14.41 6.38 -2.34
C ASP A 11 15.86 6.39 -1.82
N ALA A 12 16.04 6.45 -0.49
CA ALA A 12 17.34 6.31 0.14
C ALA A 12 18.00 4.95 -0.19
N LEU A 13 17.26 3.85 -0.09
CA LEU A 13 17.77 2.51 -0.46
C LEU A 13 18.15 2.44 -1.94
N ARG A 14 17.37 3.06 -2.83
CA ARG A 14 17.70 3.17 -4.25
C ARG A 14 19.01 3.92 -4.46
N SER A 15 19.20 5.05 -3.77
CA SER A 15 20.44 5.84 -3.85
C SER A 15 21.69 5.09 -3.36
N LEU A 16 21.51 4.10 -2.49
CA LEU A 16 22.57 3.19 -2.03
C LEU A 16 22.81 2.02 -3.00
N GLY A 17 22.11 1.98 -4.13
CA GLY A 17 22.26 0.95 -5.17
C GLY A 17 21.46 -0.32 -4.93
N LEU A 18 20.51 -0.33 -3.99
CA LEU A 18 19.61 -1.48 -3.83
C LEU A 18 18.54 -1.48 -4.96
N PRO A 19 18.23 -2.63 -5.57
CA PRO A 19 17.32 -2.75 -6.71
C PRO A 19 15.83 -2.73 -6.27
N VAL A 20 15.43 -1.70 -5.53
CA VAL A 20 14.08 -1.59 -4.92
C VAL A 20 12.95 -1.44 -5.95
N ASP A 21 13.27 -1.03 -7.17
CA ASP A 21 12.34 -0.93 -8.29
C ASP A 21 12.04 -2.29 -8.93
N ALA A 22 13.02 -3.19 -9.02
CA ALA A 22 12.85 -4.53 -9.57
C ALA A 22 12.41 -5.57 -8.51
N ALA A 23 12.75 -5.35 -7.24
CA ALA A 23 12.50 -6.29 -6.15
C ALA A 23 11.00 -6.58 -5.94
N PRO A 24 10.65 -7.81 -5.54
CA PRO A 24 9.31 -8.12 -5.05
C PRO A 24 8.97 -7.29 -3.81
N SER A 25 7.76 -6.73 -3.77
CA SER A 25 7.29 -5.93 -2.64
C SER A 25 5.85 -6.27 -2.25
N ILE A 26 5.55 -6.10 -0.95
CA ILE A 26 4.22 -6.27 -0.40
C ILE A 26 3.83 -5.01 0.38
N GLY A 27 2.75 -4.36 -0.04
CA GLY A 27 2.26 -3.13 0.60
C GLY A 27 0.95 -3.35 1.34
N THR A 28 0.83 -2.76 2.54
CA THR A 28 -0.41 -2.64 3.30
C THR A 28 -0.68 -1.17 3.58
N SER A 29 -1.89 -0.67 3.28
CA SER A 29 -2.29 0.72 3.58
C SER A 29 -1.28 1.73 3.02
N ALA A 30 -0.64 2.55 3.85
CA ALA A 30 0.44 3.44 3.43
C ALA A 30 1.54 2.75 2.58
N GLY A 31 1.86 1.49 2.88
CA GLY A 31 2.83 0.71 2.12
C GLY A 31 2.39 0.37 0.69
N SER A 32 1.08 0.33 0.39
CA SER A 32 0.60 0.07 -0.98
C SER A 32 0.95 1.20 -1.93
N TRP A 33 0.90 2.44 -1.45
CA TRP A 33 1.36 3.62 -2.18
C TRP A 33 2.86 3.52 -2.42
N ALA A 34 3.64 3.30 -1.36
CA ALA A 34 5.09 3.26 -1.46
C ALA A 34 5.62 2.14 -2.37
N CYS A 35 4.98 0.97 -2.40
CA CYS A 35 5.34 -0.10 -3.34
C CYS A 35 5.12 0.31 -4.80
N GLY A 36 4.04 1.06 -5.08
CA GLY A 36 3.80 1.65 -6.39
C GLY A 36 4.89 2.63 -6.80
N ALA A 37 5.21 3.58 -5.92
CA ALA A 37 6.28 4.55 -6.14
C ALA A 37 7.65 3.87 -6.35
N ALA A 38 7.98 2.86 -5.53
CA ALA A 38 9.20 2.08 -5.66
C ALA A 38 9.34 1.46 -7.05
N ARG A 39 8.30 0.74 -7.50
CA ARG A 39 8.29 0.05 -8.78
C ARG A 39 8.34 1.00 -9.97
N LEU A 40 7.71 2.16 -9.87
CA LEU A 40 7.68 3.15 -10.94
C LEU A 40 8.91 4.07 -10.97
N GLY A 41 9.89 3.87 -10.08
CA GLY A 41 11.09 4.69 -10.10
C GLY A 41 10.92 6.08 -9.50
N LEU A 42 9.78 6.39 -8.87
CA LEU A 42 9.52 7.73 -8.33
C LEU A 42 10.48 8.02 -7.17
N SER A 43 11.10 9.19 -7.19
CA SER A 43 11.85 9.75 -6.07
C SER A 43 10.92 10.34 -5.01
N PHE A 44 11.47 10.64 -3.82
CA PHE A 44 10.69 11.30 -2.78
C PHE A 44 10.20 12.70 -3.23
N ASP A 45 11.05 13.48 -3.89
CA ASP A 45 10.72 14.84 -4.33
C ASP A 45 9.60 14.84 -5.39
N GLU A 46 9.67 13.92 -6.35
CA GLU A 46 8.59 13.74 -7.34
C GLU A 46 7.28 13.33 -6.66
N PHE A 47 7.35 12.42 -5.69
CA PHE A 47 6.17 11.98 -4.96
C PHE A 47 5.56 13.10 -4.09
N ALA A 48 6.40 13.89 -3.41
CA ALA A 48 5.96 15.03 -2.62
C ALA A 48 5.34 16.14 -3.49
N GLY A 49 5.75 16.24 -4.75
CA GLY A 49 5.20 17.17 -5.73
C GLY A 49 3.71 16.99 -6.04
N PHE A 50 3.11 15.83 -5.72
CA PHE A 50 1.67 15.60 -5.88
C PHE A 50 0.82 16.32 -4.79
N GLY A 51 1.45 16.91 -3.79
CA GLY A 51 0.81 17.73 -2.76
C GLY A 51 0.29 16.95 -1.55
N ASP A 52 -0.12 17.68 -0.52
CA ASP A 52 -0.74 17.11 0.67
C ASP A 52 -2.20 16.72 0.39
N LEU A 53 -2.59 15.56 0.94
CA LEU A 53 -3.96 15.08 0.86
C LEU A 53 -4.80 15.70 1.97
N ASP A 54 -5.69 16.62 1.62
CA ASP A 54 -6.65 17.20 2.57
C ASP A 54 -7.84 16.23 2.73
N LEU A 55 -7.85 15.47 3.82
CA LEU A 55 -8.84 14.41 4.08
C LEU A 55 -9.69 14.77 5.31
N PRO A 56 -10.99 15.05 5.10
CA PRO A 56 -11.99 14.17 5.69
C PRO A 56 -13.14 13.87 4.73
N ASP A 57 -12.89 13.80 3.41
CA ASP A 57 -13.93 13.40 2.47
C ASP A 57 -14.10 11.86 2.50
N ARG A 58 -15.30 11.41 2.87
CA ARG A 58 -15.68 9.99 2.92
C ARG A 58 -16.32 9.51 1.61
N SER A 59 -16.37 10.37 0.60
CA SER A 59 -16.96 10.07 -0.69
C SER A 59 -16.34 8.80 -1.28
N PRO A 60 -17.16 7.84 -1.74
CA PRO A 60 -16.67 6.67 -2.46
C PRO A 60 -15.76 7.07 -3.62
N GLY A 61 -14.63 6.39 -3.76
CA GLY A 61 -13.70 6.60 -4.88
C GLY A 61 -12.60 7.63 -4.66
N LEU A 62 -12.59 8.40 -3.57
CA LEU A 62 -11.55 9.39 -3.29
C LEU A 62 -10.13 8.81 -3.36
N LEU A 63 -9.86 7.74 -2.60
CA LEU A 63 -8.54 7.09 -2.56
C LEU A 63 -8.10 6.57 -3.93
N ARG A 64 -9.05 6.04 -4.73
CA ARG A 64 -8.78 5.59 -6.09
C ARG A 64 -8.42 6.78 -6.98
N GLY A 65 -9.16 7.88 -6.89
CA GLY A 65 -8.91 9.10 -7.67
C GLY A 65 -7.51 9.66 -7.40
N LEU A 66 -7.14 9.77 -6.13
CA LEU A 66 -5.81 10.21 -5.72
C LEU A 66 -4.70 9.27 -6.23
N ALA A 67 -4.89 7.96 -6.08
CA ALA A 67 -3.94 7.00 -6.60
C ALA A 67 -3.83 7.03 -8.14
N ALA A 68 -4.94 7.28 -8.85
CA ALA A 68 -4.95 7.42 -10.30
C ALA A 68 -4.27 8.70 -10.77
N GLN A 69 -4.27 9.78 -9.99
CA GLN A 69 -3.52 11.00 -10.31
C GLN A 69 -2.00 10.76 -10.28
N ILE A 70 -1.53 9.94 -9.33
CA ILE A 70 -0.10 9.64 -9.17
C ILE A 70 0.34 8.55 -10.14
N TYR A 71 -0.46 7.49 -10.28
CA TYR A 71 -0.03 6.25 -10.93
C TYR A 71 -0.76 5.93 -12.24
N GLY A 72 -1.73 6.76 -12.65
CA GLY A 72 -2.63 6.41 -13.75
C GLY A 72 -3.33 5.08 -13.51
N GLU A 73 -3.65 4.34 -14.57
CA GLU A 73 -4.24 2.99 -14.50
C GLU A 73 -3.18 1.88 -14.53
N ALA A 74 -1.99 2.16 -13.95
CA ALA A 74 -0.84 1.25 -14.02
C ALA A 74 -1.14 -0.14 -13.46
N ARG A 75 -0.48 -1.13 -14.05
CA ARG A 75 -0.44 -2.53 -13.59
C ARG A 75 1.02 -2.92 -13.45
N LEU A 76 1.37 -3.50 -12.32
CA LEU A 76 2.75 -3.66 -11.89
C LEU A 76 3.05 -5.11 -11.56
N ASP A 77 4.10 -5.66 -12.17
CA ASP A 77 4.64 -6.96 -11.79
C ASP A 77 5.30 -6.90 -10.41
N ASN A 78 5.57 -8.05 -9.79
CA ASN A 78 6.15 -8.24 -8.44
C ASN A 78 5.71 -7.25 -7.34
N VAL A 79 4.51 -6.67 -7.44
CA VAL A 79 3.90 -5.86 -6.38
C VAL A 79 2.64 -6.58 -5.92
N ARG A 80 2.57 -6.91 -4.63
CA ARG A 80 1.41 -7.51 -3.99
C ARG A 80 0.81 -6.55 -2.99
N ILE A 81 -0.51 -6.40 -3.00
CA ILE A 81 -1.20 -5.48 -2.11
C ILE A 81 -2.09 -6.25 -1.12
N SER A 82 -1.89 -5.95 0.15
CA SER A 82 -2.58 -6.56 1.29
C SER A 82 -3.95 -5.94 1.49
N VAL A 83 -5.00 -6.76 1.53
CA VAL A 83 -6.39 -6.33 1.73
C VAL A 83 -7.16 -7.31 2.61
N THR A 84 -8.26 -6.86 3.21
CA THR A 84 -9.18 -7.71 3.99
C THR A 84 -10.52 -7.81 3.29
N ALA A 85 -10.97 -9.01 2.94
CA ALA A 85 -12.19 -9.24 2.17
C ALA A 85 -13.45 -9.29 3.04
N LEU A 86 -14.48 -8.51 2.69
CA LEU A 86 -15.80 -8.55 3.31
C LEU A 86 -16.73 -9.60 2.66
N PRO A 87 -17.71 -10.16 3.42
CA PRO A 87 -17.87 -10.09 4.87
C PRO A 87 -17.00 -11.11 5.61
N THR A 88 -16.24 -11.95 4.89
CA THR A 88 -15.48 -13.08 5.46
C THR A 88 -14.34 -12.66 6.40
N MET A 89 -13.93 -11.40 6.34
CA MET A 89 -12.79 -10.83 7.06
C MET A 89 -11.47 -11.61 6.84
N ARG A 90 -11.33 -12.28 5.69
CA ARG A 90 -10.12 -13.01 5.32
C ARG A 90 -9.10 -12.06 4.73
N HIS A 91 -7.83 -12.26 5.09
CA HIS A 91 -6.70 -11.54 4.52
C HIS A 91 -6.34 -12.09 3.14
N HIS A 92 -6.10 -11.21 2.18
CA HIS A 92 -5.75 -11.53 0.81
C HIS A 92 -4.54 -10.69 0.39
N LEU A 93 -3.64 -11.28 -0.40
CA LEU A 93 -2.64 -10.53 -1.16
C LEU A 93 -3.07 -10.51 -2.62
N LEU A 94 -3.44 -9.33 -3.13
CA LEU A 94 -3.82 -9.15 -4.52
C LEU A 94 -2.60 -8.81 -5.38
N ASP A 95 -2.64 -9.23 -6.64
CA ASP A 95 -1.56 -9.04 -7.61
C ASP A 95 -1.76 -7.75 -8.41
N ALA A 96 -0.79 -6.84 -8.38
CA ALA A 96 -0.85 -5.59 -9.12
C ALA A 96 -0.69 -5.75 -10.64
N SER A 97 -0.28 -6.92 -11.14
CA SER A 97 -0.37 -7.23 -12.57
C SER A 97 -1.82 -7.48 -13.01
N ARG A 98 -2.68 -7.93 -12.09
CA ARG A 98 -4.05 -8.38 -12.39
C ARG A 98 -5.13 -7.32 -12.23
N PHE A 99 -4.88 -6.26 -11.46
CA PHE A 99 -5.82 -5.16 -11.25
C PHE A 99 -5.11 -3.81 -11.35
N PRO A 100 -5.80 -2.73 -11.74
CA PRO A 100 -5.21 -1.40 -11.71
C PRO A 100 -4.74 -1.06 -10.30
N LEU A 101 -3.53 -0.52 -10.20
CA LEU A 101 -2.92 -0.15 -8.93
C LEU A 101 -3.82 0.80 -8.10
N PRO A 102 -4.52 1.80 -8.68
CA PRO A 102 -5.41 2.65 -7.91
C PRO A 102 -6.53 1.91 -7.18
N ASP A 103 -7.09 0.86 -7.79
CA ASP A 103 -8.13 0.05 -7.16
C ASP A 103 -7.55 -0.74 -5.97
N LEU A 104 -6.35 -1.30 -6.14
CA LEU A 104 -5.67 -2.03 -5.07
C LEU A 104 -5.30 -1.12 -3.89
N ILE A 105 -4.80 0.08 -4.18
CA ILE A 105 -4.47 1.09 -3.17
C ILE A 105 -5.73 1.53 -2.42
N ALA A 106 -6.82 1.81 -3.13
CA ALA A 106 -8.09 2.20 -2.53
C ALA A 106 -8.63 1.09 -1.61
N ALA A 107 -8.59 -0.17 -2.05
CA ALA A 107 -8.96 -1.31 -1.22
C ALA A 107 -8.07 -1.48 0.01
N SER A 108 -6.76 -1.35 -0.14
CA SER A 108 -5.77 -1.54 0.93
C SER A 108 -5.74 -0.40 1.94
N SER A 109 -6.20 0.79 1.56
CA SER A 109 -6.24 1.99 2.41
C SER A 109 -7.64 2.32 2.94
N ALA A 110 -8.64 1.49 2.64
CA ALA A 110 -10.02 1.69 3.08
C ALA A 110 -10.20 1.31 4.57
N VAL A 111 -9.67 2.14 5.48
CA VAL A 111 -9.76 1.93 6.93
C VAL A 111 -11.23 1.98 7.39
N PRO A 112 -11.75 0.91 8.03
CA PRO A 112 -13.13 0.89 8.51
C PRO A 112 -13.45 2.06 9.45
N GLY A 113 -14.59 2.72 9.21
CA GLY A 113 -15.03 3.89 9.98
C GLY A 113 -14.41 5.23 9.52
N VAL A 114 -13.38 5.19 8.69
CA VAL A 114 -12.77 6.38 8.08
C VAL A 114 -13.18 6.47 6.61
N PHE A 115 -12.98 5.40 5.85
CA PHE A 115 -13.26 5.34 4.41
C PHE A 115 -14.25 4.21 4.07
N SER A 116 -14.95 4.38 2.95
CA SER A 116 -15.85 3.34 2.42
C SER A 116 -15.06 2.14 1.91
N PRO A 117 -15.54 0.89 2.11
CA PRO A 117 -14.94 -0.28 1.48
C PRO A 117 -14.87 -0.13 -0.05
N HIS A 118 -13.78 -0.59 -0.66
CA HIS A 118 -13.59 -0.54 -2.11
C HIS A 118 -13.98 -1.87 -2.74
N GLU A 119 -14.61 -1.84 -3.91
CA GLU A 119 -14.98 -3.05 -4.65
C GLU A 119 -14.00 -3.32 -5.80
N ILE A 120 -13.53 -4.56 -5.90
CA ILE A 120 -12.71 -5.03 -7.01
C ILE A 120 -13.33 -6.33 -7.51
N ALA A 121 -13.70 -6.37 -8.79
CA ALA A 121 -14.27 -7.55 -9.45
C ALA A 121 -15.43 -8.19 -8.66
N GLY A 122 -16.38 -7.37 -8.18
CA GLY A 122 -17.56 -7.84 -7.45
C GLY A 122 -17.30 -8.25 -5.99
N ARG A 123 -16.09 -8.04 -5.46
CA ARG A 123 -15.75 -8.31 -4.06
C ARG A 123 -15.32 -7.03 -3.35
N ARG A 124 -15.91 -6.80 -2.17
CA ARG A 124 -15.58 -5.64 -1.32
C ARG A 124 -14.42 -5.93 -0.39
N TYR A 125 -13.55 -4.95 -0.23
CA TYR A 125 -12.35 -5.00 0.58
C TYR A 125 -12.23 -3.77 1.47
N VAL A 126 -11.57 -3.97 2.61
CA VAL A 126 -11.12 -2.92 3.52
C VAL A 126 -9.62 -3.07 3.77
N ASP A 127 -9.06 -2.14 4.53
CA ASP A 127 -7.63 -2.07 4.83
C ASP A 127 -7.06 -3.43 5.28
N GLY A 128 -5.92 -3.82 4.70
CA GLY A 128 -5.24 -5.08 5.02
C GLY A 128 -4.72 -5.13 6.45
N GLY A 129 -4.40 -3.98 7.03
CA GLY A 129 -3.92 -3.80 8.40
C GLY A 129 -4.92 -4.26 9.46
N VAL A 130 -6.22 -4.32 9.12
CA VAL A 130 -7.27 -4.89 9.99
C VAL A 130 -6.97 -6.34 10.40
N ARG A 131 -6.27 -7.10 9.54
CA ARG A 131 -5.85 -8.48 9.83
C ARG A 131 -4.35 -8.65 9.94
N ALA A 132 -3.58 -7.91 9.16
CA ALA A 132 -2.12 -8.04 9.11
C ALA A 132 -1.46 -6.67 8.96
N MET A 133 -1.05 -6.07 10.08
CA MET A 133 -0.32 -4.80 10.11
C MET A 133 1.00 -4.87 9.33
N ALA A 134 1.69 -6.01 9.42
CA ALA A 134 2.88 -6.30 8.62
C ALA A 134 2.61 -7.55 7.77
N SER A 135 3.02 -7.50 6.49
CA SER A 135 2.87 -8.62 5.56
C SER A 135 4.17 -9.44 5.39
N ALA A 136 5.13 -9.28 6.31
CA ALA A 136 6.45 -9.89 6.23
C ALA A 136 6.40 -11.43 6.20
N GLY A 137 5.48 -12.05 6.95
CA GLY A 137 5.29 -13.50 6.95
C GLY A 137 4.80 -14.09 5.63
N SER A 138 4.35 -13.24 4.70
CA SER A 138 3.90 -13.65 3.37
C SER A 138 4.90 -13.29 2.27
N ALA A 139 6.07 -12.78 2.63
CA ALA A 139 7.13 -12.49 1.68
C ALA A 139 7.64 -13.78 1.02
N ALA A 140 8.00 -13.69 -0.27
CA ALA A 140 8.75 -14.75 -0.91
C ALA A 140 10.12 -14.92 -0.23
N GLY A 141 10.74 -16.09 -0.39
CA GLY A 141 12.10 -16.31 0.10
C GLY A 141 13.07 -15.28 -0.49
N ALA A 142 13.87 -14.65 0.37
CA ALA A 142 14.83 -13.64 0.01
C ALA A 142 16.08 -13.75 0.89
N ASP A 143 17.25 -13.46 0.33
CA ASP A 143 18.50 -13.37 1.09
C ASP A 143 18.49 -12.15 2.04
N LEU A 144 17.77 -11.10 1.65
CA LEU A 144 17.56 -9.89 2.44
C LEU A 144 16.09 -9.46 2.34
N LEU A 145 15.41 -9.38 3.48
CA LEU A 145 14.06 -8.81 3.60
C LEU A 145 14.13 -7.51 4.40
N ILE A 146 13.68 -6.41 3.78
CA ILE A 146 13.56 -5.12 4.44
C ILE A 146 12.10 -4.92 4.85
N VAL A 147 11.86 -4.72 6.15
CA VAL A 147 10.53 -4.45 6.71
C VAL A 147 10.50 -3.03 7.26
N SER A 148 9.59 -2.21 6.72
CA SER A 148 9.37 -0.83 7.17
C SER A 148 8.01 -0.75 7.86
N LEU A 149 7.99 -0.31 9.12
CA LEU A 149 6.77 -0.14 9.93
C LEU A 149 6.86 1.20 10.67
N PRO A 150 6.49 2.34 10.05
CA PRO A 150 6.68 3.69 10.60
C PRO A 150 5.73 4.04 11.75
N ILE A 151 5.27 3.05 12.50
CA ILE A 151 4.39 3.23 13.65
C ILE A 151 5.25 3.12 14.90
N ALA A 152 5.60 4.28 15.47
CA ALA A 152 6.16 4.38 16.80
C ALA A 152 5.01 4.51 17.82
N GLY A 153 4.41 3.38 18.23
CA GLY A 153 3.43 3.33 19.33
C GLY A 153 2.22 2.41 19.10
N ALA A 154 1.51 2.07 20.17
CA ALA A 154 0.29 1.27 20.09
C ALA A 154 -0.81 2.09 19.40
N VAL A 155 -1.25 1.67 18.20
CA VAL A 155 -2.35 2.36 17.50
C VAL A 155 -3.70 1.85 17.99
N PHE A 156 -3.87 0.55 18.27
CA PHE A 156 -4.95 -0.03 19.08
C PHE A 156 -4.60 -1.48 19.49
N GLY A 157 -4.49 -1.78 20.79
CA GLY A 157 -4.45 -3.14 21.37
C GLY A 157 -3.26 -4.04 20.96
N PRO A 158 -3.12 -5.24 21.57
CA PRO A 158 -1.92 -6.08 21.38
C PRO A 158 -1.82 -6.60 19.94
N VAL A 159 -0.70 -6.28 19.29
CA VAL A 159 -0.28 -6.77 17.98
C VAL A 159 0.44 -8.11 18.16
N GLY A 160 -0.04 -9.15 17.48
CA GLY A 160 0.69 -10.42 17.32
C GLY A 160 0.44 -11.46 18.42
N ARG A 161 -0.30 -12.52 18.05
CA ARG A 161 0.05 -13.89 18.44
C ARG A 161 0.32 -14.66 17.16
#